data_AF-A0AAU8LT35-F1
#
_entry.id   AF-A0AAU8LT35-F1
#
_cell.length_a   1.000
_cell.length_b   1.000
_cell.length_c   1.000
_cell.angle_alpha   90.00
_cell.angle_beta   90.00
_cell.angle_gamma   90.00
#
_symmetry.space_group_name_H-M   'P 1'
#
loop_
_entity.id
_entity.type
_entity.pdbx_description
1 polymer ?
#
loop_
_entity_poly.entity_id
_entity_poly.type
_entity_poly.pdbx_seq_one_letter_code
_entity_poly.pdbx_strand_id
1 'polypeptide(L)'
;MSEERTKEIIELVRSFGTRYLNEELTACTRRLCIALAQNRKLTITRGKKEIWAASIVYVIARANFLFDKENENFLTADVICDFFGTNKTTTANKATVIEKALNISHADKRFCTEEIIDSLSFVMTKDGFILPKKVVESKIESLVDEVIYEMADEEESREIEQFMAEQKKQEEAAAQAKKERRAEINREIAEKKRKKKEEEQVQKVGRQLKLW
;
A
#
# COMPACT_ATOMS: atom_id res chain seq x y z
N MET A 1 -24.22 -9.13 -1.89
CA MET A 1 -22.84 -9.66 -1.93
C MET A 1 -21.76 -8.61 -1.64
N SER A 2 -21.60 -7.53 -2.43
CA SER A 2 -20.57 -6.51 -2.14
C SER A 2 -20.83 -5.72 -0.84
N GLU A 3 -22.08 -5.39 -0.56
CA GLU A 3 -22.45 -4.57 0.60
C GLU A 3 -22.26 -5.29 1.94
N GLU A 4 -22.68 -6.55 2.03
CA GLU A 4 -22.47 -7.39 3.22
C GLU A 4 -20.97 -7.58 3.51
N ARG A 5 -20.18 -7.89 2.47
CA ARG A 5 -18.72 -7.98 2.60
C ARG A 5 -18.09 -6.68 3.10
N THR A 6 -18.57 -5.55 2.62
CA THR A 6 -18.08 -4.24 3.05
C THR A 6 -18.40 -4.00 4.53
N LYS A 7 -19.61 -4.36 4.98
CA LYS A 7 -19.99 -4.31 6.40
C LYS A 7 -19.08 -5.17 7.27
N GLU A 8 -18.80 -6.41 6.87
CA GLU A 8 -17.87 -7.28 7.61
C GLU A 8 -16.48 -6.64 7.78
N ILE A 9 -15.96 -6.00 6.73
CA ILE A 9 -14.63 -5.38 6.76
C ILE A 9 -14.65 -4.11 7.62
N ILE A 10 -15.70 -3.28 7.51
CA ILE A 10 -15.88 -2.11 8.36
C ILE A 10 -15.89 -2.51 9.83
N GLU A 11 -16.56 -3.62 10.18
CA GLU A 11 -16.59 -4.12 11.55
C GLU A 11 -15.22 -4.57 12.07
N LEU A 12 -14.46 -5.31 11.25
CA LEU A 12 -13.09 -5.72 11.59
C LEU A 12 -12.18 -4.50 11.81
N VAL A 13 -12.26 -3.53 10.91
CA VAL A 13 -11.48 -2.29 10.99
C VAL A 13 -11.90 -1.45 12.20
N ARG A 14 -13.20 -1.35 12.49
CA ARG A 14 -13.73 -0.68 13.69
C ARG A 14 -13.19 -1.31 14.96
N SER A 15 -13.19 -2.64 15.05
CA SER A 15 -12.65 -3.36 16.21
C SER A 15 -11.16 -3.12 16.43
N PHE A 16 -10.38 -2.95 15.37
CA PHE A 16 -8.98 -2.53 15.48
C PHE A 16 -8.89 -1.07 15.95
N GLY A 17 -9.66 -0.20 15.32
CA GLY A 17 -9.66 1.24 15.59
C GLY A 17 -9.94 1.54 17.06
N THR A 18 -10.98 0.94 17.65
CA THR A 18 -11.32 1.15 19.07
C THR A 18 -10.25 0.71 20.06
N ARG A 19 -9.27 -0.09 19.63
CA ARG A 19 -8.21 -0.63 20.49
C ARG A 19 -6.86 0.07 20.28
N TYR A 20 -6.58 0.52 19.06
CA TYR A 20 -5.23 0.97 18.66
C TYR A 20 -5.20 2.34 17.99
N LEU A 21 -6.36 2.92 17.63
CA LEU A 21 -6.45 4.20 16.94
C LEU A 21 -7.33 5.17 17.73
N ASN A 22 -7.18 6.46 17.46
CA ASN A 22 -8.14 7.47 17.89
C ASN A 22 -9.40 7.46 16.99
N GLU A 23 -10.39 8.27 17.35
CA GLU A 23 -11.66 8.36 16.62
C GLU A 23 -11.49 8.84 15.18
N GLU A 24 -10.62 9.83 14.94
CA GLU A 24 -10.38 10.42 13.63
C GLU A 24 -9.73 9.43 12.65
N LEU A 25 -8.68 8.74 13.09
CA LEU A 25 -8.03 7.68 12.33
C LEU A 25 -8.98 6.50 12.08
N THR A 26 -9.79 6.14 13.07
CA THR A 26 -10.85 5.13 12.90
C THR A 26 -11.86 5.58 11.83
N ALA A 27 -12.25 6.85 11.81
CA ALA A 27 -13.11 7.39 10.76
C ALA A 27 -12.43 7.35 9.38
N CYS A 28 -11.12 7.64 9.29
CA CYS A 28 -10.34 7.55 8.05
C CYS A 28 -10.36 6.13 7.47
N THR A 29 -10.14 5.11 8.30
CA THR A 29 -10.19 3.71 7.84
C THR A 29 -11.57 3.30 7.31
N ARG A 30 -12.64 3.78 7.96
CA ARG A 30 -14.03 3.58 7.48
C ARG A 30 -14.26 4.27 6.14
N ARG A 31 -13.83 5.53 5.98
CA ARG A 31 -13.92 6.28 4.70
C ARG A 31 -13.20 5.52 3.58
N LEU A 32 -12.00 5.00 3.86
CA LEU A 32 -11.23 4.21 2.90
C LEU A 32 -11.96 2.92 2.50
N CYS A 33 -12.56 2.21 3.46
CA CYS A 33 -13.35 1.02 3.15
C CYS A 33 -14.55 1.31 2.23
N ILE A 34 -15.24 2.43 2.44
CA ILE A 34 -16.37 2.85 1.59
C ILE A 34 -15.88 3.22 0.18
N ALA A 35 -14.80 4.00 0.08
CA ALA A 35 -14.19 4.37 -1.20
C ALA A 35 -13.75 3.14 -2.01
N LEU A 36 -13.20 2.12 -1.32
CA LEU A 36 -12.85 0.84 -1.92
C LEU A 36 -14.06 0.08 -2.46
N ALA A 37 -15.15 0.02 -1.70
CA ALA A 37 -16.38 -0.67 -2.10
C ALA A 37 -17.04 -0.02 -3.34
N GLN A 38 -16.82 1.28 -3.54
CA GLN A 38 -17.32 2.04 -4.69
C GLN A 38 -16.40 1.95 -5.92
N ASN A 39 -15.13 1.53 -5.74
CA ASN A 39 -14.18 1.46 -6.83
C ASN A 39 -14.36 0.18 -7.67
N ARG A 40 -14.91 0.33 -8.88
CA ARG A 40 -15.17 -0.79 -9.80
C ARG A 40 -13.93 -1.61 -10.21
N LYS A 41 -12.73 -1.03 -10.16
CA LYS A 41 -11.47 -1.73 -10.51
C LYS A 41 -11.06 -2.73 -9.43
N LEU A 42 -11.52 -2.55 -8.19
CA LEU A 42 -11.16 -3.41 -7.07
C LEU A 42 -12.34 -4.31 -6.69
N THR A 43 -12.08 -5.61 -6.61
CA THR A 43 -13.08 -6.60 -6.21
C THR A 43 -12.87 -6.95 -4.73
N ILE A 44 -13.45 -6.17 -3.82
CA ILE A 44 -13.34 -6.37 -2.36
C ILE A 44 -13.92 -7.72 -1.89
N THR A 45 -14.75 -8.35 -2.71
CA THR A 45 -15.31 -9.68 -2.49
C THR A 45 -14.30 -10.80 -2.70
N ARG A 46 -13.17 -10.54 -3.37
CA ARG A 46 -12.14 -11.56 -3.64
C ARG A 46 -11.04 -11.55 -2.57
N GLY A 47 -10.72 -12.72 -2.04
CA GLY A 47 -9.71 -12.90 -1.00
C GLY A 47 -10.26 -12.79 0.42
N LYS A 48 -9.40 -13.03 1.42
CA LYS A 48 -9.76 -13.01 2.84
C LYS A 48 -10.10 -11.58 3.32
N LYS A 49 -11.19 -11.43 4.09
CA LYS A 49 -11.63 -10.11 4.61
C LYS A 49 -10.61 -9.51 5.57
N GLU A 50 -9.89 -10.35 6.28
CA GLU A 50 -8.83 -9.99 7.22
C GLU A 50 -7.66 -9.30 6.50
N ILE A 51 -7.30 -9.79 5.30
CA ILE A 51 -6.24 -9.15 4.49
C ILE A 51 -6.71 -7.77 4.00
N TRP A 52 -7.98 -7.63 3.61
CA TRP A 52 -8.55 -6.33 3.24
C TRP A 52 -8.56 -5.36 4.42
N ALA A 53 -9.07 -5.78 5.59
CA ALA A 53 -9.09 -4.99 6.80
C ALA A 53 -7.68 -4.54 7.22
N ALA A 54 -6.73 -5.48 7.29
CA ALA A 54 -5.33 -5.17 7.60
C ALA A 54 -4.72 -4.18 6.60
N SER A 55 -5.01 -4.34 5.31
CA SER A 55 -4.47 -3.46 4.28
C SER A 55 -5.06 -2.06 4.37
N ILE A 56 -6.35 -1.92 4.69
CA ILE A 56 -7.00 -0.62 4.90
C ILE A 56 -6.33 0.13 6.05
N VAL A 57 -6.16 -0.53 7.20
CA VAL A 57 -5.46 0.05 8.35
C VAL A 57 -4.02 0.42 7.98
N TYR A 58 -3.33 -0.45 7.24
CA TYR A 58 -1.95 -0.20 6.79
C TYR A 58 -1.83 1.05 5.89
N VAL A 59 -2.79 1.27 4.98
CA VAL A 59 -2.82 2.48 4.14
C VAL A 59 -2.98 3.72 5.00
N ILE A 60 -3.94 3.72 5.94
CA ILE A 60 -4.14 4.84 6.85
C ILE A 60 -2.92 5.07 7.74
N ALA A 61 -2.28 4.00 8.21
CA ALA A 61 -1.05 4.10 8.99
C ALA A 61 0.09 4.76 8.19
N ARG A 62 0.24 4.45 6.90
CA ARG A 62 1.21 5.14 6.03
C ARG A 62 0.85 6.59 5.78
N ALA A 63 -0.40 6.84 5.39
CA ALA A 63 -0.86 8.19 5.03
C ALA A 63 -0.75 9.17 6.21
N ASN A 64 -0.83 8.66 7.45
CA ASN A 64 -0.78 9.46 8.67
C ASN A 64 0.51 9.26 9.48
N PHE A 65 1.57 8.70 8.88
CA PHE A 65 2.89 8.53 9.51
C PHE A 65 2.86 7.76 10.85
N LEU A 66 1.92 6.82 11.03
CA LEU A 66 1.78 6.06 12.27
C LEU A 66 2.93 5.06 12.49
N PHE A 67 3.75 4.80 11.48
CA PHE A 67 4.96 3.99 11.64
C PHE A 67 6.15 4.78 12.20
N ASP A 68 6.01 6.10 12.36
CA ASP A 68 7.00 6.94 13.02
C ASP A 68 6.81 6.89 14.54
N LYS A 69 7.90 6.64 15.26
CA LYS A 69 7.89 6.54 16.74
C LYS A 69 7.56 7.87 17.41
N GLU A 70 7.80 8.98 16.72
CA GLU A 70 7.48 10.32 17.23
C GLU A 70 5.97 10.63 17.09
N ASN A 71 5.21 9.82 16.34
CA ASN A 71 3.77 9.99 16.23
C ASN A 71 3.07 9.53 17.53
N GLU A 72 2.16 10.35 18.07
CA GLU A 72 1.39 10.00 19.27
C GLU A 72 0.56 8.72 19.12
N ASN A 73 0.17 8.40 17.89
CA ASN A 73 -0.58 7.20 17.52
C ASN A 73 0.35 6.13 16.91
N PHE A 74 1.61 6.07 17.33
CA PHE A 74 2.61 5.13 16.83
C PHE A 74 2.11 3.68 16.89
N LEU A 75 2.25 2.99 15.77
CA LEU A 75 1.92 1.60 15.56
C LEU A 75 3.00 0.94 14.72
N THR A 76 3.13 -0.39 14.85
CA THR A 76 4.02 -1.16 14.00
C THR A 76 3.21 -2.01 13.02
N ALA A 77 3.84 -2.36 11.90
CA ALA A 77 3.27 -3.32 10.96
C ALA A 77 2.97 -4.68 11.62
N ASP A 78 3.74 -5.09 12.63
CA ASP A 78 3.51 -6.28 13.45
C ASP A 78 2.14 -6.22 14.15
N VAL A 79 1.86 -5.12 14.87
CA VAL A 79 0.58 -4.96 15.59
C VAL A 79 -0.62 -5.09 14.66
N ILE A 80 -0.54 -4.48 13.47
CA ILE A 80 -1.60 -4.59 12.46
C ILE A 80 -1.73 -6.04 11.99
N CYS A 81 -0.62 -6.65 11.59
CA CYS A 81 -0.64 -8.00 11.01
C CYS A 81 -1.08 -9.07 12.01
N ASP A 82 -0.60 -9.00 13.25
CA ASP A 82 -0.92 -9.94 14.31
C ASP A 82 -2.39 -9.86 14.71
N PHE A 83 -2.94 -8.64 14.81
CA PHE A 83 -4.36 -8.46 15.15
C PHE A 83 -5.29 -9.13 14.13
N PHE A 84 -4.98 -9.00 12.84
CA PHE A 84 -5.79 -9.60 11.77
C PHE A 84 -5.36 -11.02 11.38
N GLY A 85 -4.29 -11.57 11.97
CA GLY A 85 -3.73 -12.87 11.58
C GLY A 85 -3.25 -12.91 10.12
N THR A 86 -2.59 -11.85 9.66
CA THR A 86 -2.14 -11.69 8.26
C THR A 86 -0.63 -11.63 8.13
N ASN A 87 -0.11 -11.87 6.93
CA ASN A 87 1.31 -11.77 6.63
C ASN A 87 1.70 -10.36 6.16
N LYS A 88 2.76 -9.78 6.73
CA LYS A 88 3.27 -8.43 6.43
C LYS A 88 3.41 -8.14 4.94
N THR A 89 4.11 -8.99 4.21
CA THR A 89 4.35 -8.79 2.77
C THR A 89 3.04 -8.78 1.98
N THR A 90 2.10 -9.66 2.34
CA THR A 90 0.79 -9.73 1.67
C THR A 90 -0.03 -8.48 1.93
N THR A 91 -0.06 -8.03 3.18
CA THR A 91 -0.78 -6.83 3.62
C THR A 91 -0.19 -5.57 3.00
N ALA A 92 1.13 -5.37 3.08
CA ALA A 92 1.81 -4.20 2.51
C ALA A 92 1.66 -4.12 0.98
N ASN A 93 1.79 -5.24 0.28
CA ASN A 93 1.60 -5.29 -1.17
C ASN A 93 0.15 -4.94 -1.55
N LYS A 94 -0.85 -5.47 -0.83
CA LYS A 94 -2.25 -5.14 -1.11
C LYS A 94 -2.56 -3.68 -0.78
N ALA A 95 -2.02 -3.15 0.31
CA ALA A 95 -2.14 -1.73 0.64
C ALA A 95 -1.56 -0.82 -0.47
N THR A 96 -0.42 -1.20 -1.07
CA THR A 96 0.14 -0.50 -2.25
C THR A 96 -0.80 -0.53 -3.46
N VAL A 97 -1.49 -1.65 -3.68
CA VAL A 97 -2.50 -1.75 -4.75
C VAL A 97 -3.70 -0.84 -4.47
N ILE A 98 -4.11 -0.71 -3.21
CA ILE A 98 -5.20 0.19 -2.79
C ILE A 98 -4.82 1.65 -3.03
N GLU A 99 -3.64 2.06 -2.58
CA GLU A 99 -3.10 3.42 -2.77
C GLU A 99 -3.06 3.80 -4.26
N LYS A 100 -2.47 2.94 -5.10
CA LYS A 100 -2.40 3.14 -6.55
C LYS A 100 -3.79 3.18 -7.22
N ALA A 101 -4.74 2.37 -6.75
CA ALA A 101 -6.07 2.29 -7.37
C ALA A 101 -6.99 3.47 -7.01
N LEU A 102 -6.79 4.08 -5.85
CA LEU A 102 -7.54 5.25 -5.38
C LEU A 102 -6.81 6.58 -5.58
N ASN A 103 -5.59 6.53 -6.11
CA ASN A 103 -4.70 7.68 -6.26
C ASN A 103 -4.53 8.43 -4.95
N ILE A 104 -4.20 7.69 -3.89
CA ILE A 104 -3.99 8.27 -2.55
C ILE A 104 -2.61 8.92 -2.55
N SER A 105 -2.59 10.26 -2.52
CA SER A 105 -1.37 11.05 -2.38
C SER A 105 -1.05 11.30 -0.91
N HIS A 106 0.09 11.96 -0.67
CA HIS A 106 0.36 12.57 0.63
C HIS A 106 -0.73 13.59 0.97
N ALA A 107 -1.03 13.75 2.27
CA ALA A 107 -2.01 14.73 2.78
C ALA A 107 -3.38 14.69 2.06
N ASP A 108 -3.81 13.53 1.58
CA ASP A 108 -5.14 13.36 0.98
C ASP A 108 -6.21 13.60 2.05
N LYS A 109 -6.98 14.67 1.89
CA LYS A 109 -8.04 15.09 2.84
C LYS A 109 -9.08 14.02 3.12
N ARG A 110 -9.21 13.01 2.25
CA ARG A 110 -10.13 11.88 2.43
C ARG A 110 -9.64 10.88 3.47
N PHE A 111 -8.32 10.76 3.63
CA PHE A 111 -7.68 9.64 4.35
C PHE A 111 -6.61 10.08 5.37
N CYS A 112 -6.28 11.38 5.42
CA CYS A 112 -5.40 11.96 6.42
C CYS A 112 -6.20 12.69 7.51
N THR A 113 -5.60 12.80 8.70
CA THR A 113 -6.09 13.67 9.78
C THR A 113 -5.83 15.13 9.46
N GLU A 114 -6.58 16.02 10.10
CA GLU A 114 -6.40 17.47 9.93
C GLU A 114 -4.98 17.91 10.33
N GLU A 115 -4.41 17.31 11.39
CA GLU A 115 -3.04 17.59 11.82
C GLU A 115 -2.02 17.30 10.72
N ILE A 116 -2.14 16.15 10.05
CA ILE A 116 -1.24 15.76 8.98
C ILE A 116 -1.43 16.66 7.76
N ILE A 117 -2.68 16.97 7.40
CA ILE A 117 -3.00 17.89 6.30
C ILE A 117 -2.37 19.25 6.56
N ASP A 118 -2.55 19.81 7.75
CA ASP A 118 -2.02 21.12 8.11
C ASP A 118 -0.48 21.12 8.18
N SER A 119 0.12 20.05 8.72
CA SER A 119 1.59 19.90 8.76
C SER A 119 2.25 19.85 7.39
N LEU A 120 1.52 19.36 6.38
CA LEU A 120 1.96 19.24 4.99
C LEU A 120 1.34 20.31 4.09
N SER A 121 0.68 21.32 4.67
CA SER A 121 0.15 22.45 3.93
C SER A 121 1.21 23.54 3.82
N PHE A 122 1.39 24.06 2.61
CA PHE A 122 2.29 25.16 2.31
C PHE A 122 1.49 26.36 1.80
N VAL A 123 2.11 27.54 1.83
CA VAL A 123 1.57 28.77 1.27
C VAL A 123 2.67 29.48 0.51
N MET A 124 2.32 30.21 -0.56
CA MET A 124 3.27 31.04 -1.28
C MET A 124 3.09 32.50 -0.87
N THR A 125 4.20 33.15 -0.52
CA THR A 125 4.23 34.60 -0.25
C THR A 125 4.12 35.39 -1.56
N LYS A 126 3.78 36.69 -1.47
CA LYS A 126 3.74 37.59 -2.64
C LYS A 126 5.04 37.62 -3.43
N ASP A 127 6.16 37.42 -2.73
CA ASP A 127 7.50 37.46 -3.28
C ASP A 127 7.96 36.09 -3.84
N GLY A 128 7.08 35.08 -3.85
CA GLY A 128 7.34 33.77 -4.45
C GLY A 128 7.98 32.73 -3.52
N PHE A 129 8.11 33.00 -2.21
CA PHE A 129 8.61 32.01 -1.26
C PHE A 129 7.53 31.03 -0.81
N ILE A 130 7.84 29.74 -0.83
CA ILE A 130 6.99 28.67 -0.28
C ILE A 130 7.33 28.47 1.20
N LEU A 131 6.32 28.61 2.07
CA LEU A 131 6.45 28.47 3.52
C LEU A 131 5.45 27.44 4.07
N PRO A 132 5.80 26.66 5.10
CA PRO A 132 4.82 25.85 5.80
C PRO A 132 3.73 26.73 6.42
N LYS A 133 2.47 26.33 6.27
CA LYS A 133 1.30 27.08 6.75
C LYS A 133 1.41 27.45 8.23
N LYS A 134 1.86 26.51 9.08
CA LYS A 134 2.08 26.73 10.53
C LYS A 134 3.08 27.85 10.85
N VAL A 135 4.10 28.05 10.02
CA VAL A 135 5.10 29.13 10.22
C VAL A 135 4.45 30.50 10.02
N VAL A 136 3.51 30.56 9.07
CA VAL A 136 2.84 31.79 8.68
C VAL A 136 1.75 32.16 9.68
N GLU A 137 0.90 31.21 10.08
CA GLU A 137 -0.14 31.40 11.11
C GLU A 137 0.43 31.83 12.46
N SER A 138 1.65 31.40 12.79
CA SER A 138 2.26 31.71 14.09
C SER A 138 2.98 33.07 14.16
N LYS A 139 3.29 33.71 13.03
CA LYS A 139 4.20 34.88 13.03
C LYS A 139 3.86 36.00 12.04
N ILE A 140 3.13 35.74 10.96
CA ILE A 140 3.08 36.68 9.83
C ILE A 140 1.75 36.60 9.05
N GLU A 141 0.64 36.97 9.68
CA GLU A 141 -0.69 37.00 9.05
C GLU A 141 -0.79 38.03 7.90
N SER A 142 0.01 39.10 7.93
CA SER A 142 -0.08 40.21 6.97
C SER A 142 0.71 40.03 5.66
N LEU A 143 1.48 38.95 5.50
CA LEU A 143 2.30 38.69 4.28
C LEU A 143 1.73 37.57 3.40
N VAL A 144 0.56 37.03 3.75
CA VAL A 144 -0.09 35.93 3.02
C VAL A 144 -1.15 36.52 2.11
N ASP A 145 -0.99 36.36 0.80
CA ASP A 145 -2.05 36.70 -0.16
C ASP A 145 -2.91 35.50 -0.55
N GLU A 146 -2.32 34.29 -0.61
CA GLU A 146 -3.04 33.10 -1.09
C GLU A 146 -2.51 31.81 -0.45
N VAL A 147 -3.41 30.97 0.08
CA VAL A 147 -3.08 29.62 0.54
C VAL A 147 -3.01 28.72 -0.68
N ILE A 148 -1.81 28.49 -1.19
CA ILE A 148 -1.60 27.63 -2.35
C ILE A 148 -1.30 26.21 -1.88
N TYR A 149 -2.22 25.30 -2.13
CA TYR A 149 -1.96 23.88 -1.98
C TYR A 149 -1.24 23.36 -3.22
N GLU A 150 0.07 23.60 -3.32
CA GLU A 150 0.89 23.06 -4.39
C GLU A 150 1.37 21.65 -4.02
N MET A 151 0.76 20.63 -4.65
CA MET A 151 1.50 19.43 -4.98
C MET A 151 1.85 19.52 -6.46
N ALA A 152 3.03 20.06 -6.74
CA ALA A 152 3.62 20.32 -8.05
C ALA A 152 2.75 21.20 -8.97
N ASP A 153 3.35 22.25 -9.53
CA ASP A 153 2.81 23.00 -10.67
C ASP A 153 2.23 22.04 -11.74
N GLU A 154 1.22 22.42 -12.53
CA GLU A 154 0.67 21.55 -13.59
C GLU A 154 1.76 21.11 -14.59
N GLU A 155 2.82 21.91 -14.75
CA GLU A 155 3.99 21.59 -15.58
C GLU A 155 4.95 20.62 -14.86
N GLU A 156 5.27 20.86 -13.59
CA GLU A 156 6.07 19.93 -12.75
C GLU A 156 5.32 18.61 -12.50
N SER A 157 3.99 18.64 -12.42
CA SER A 157 3.10 17.49 -12.33
C SER A 157 3.21 16.63 -13.59
N ARG A 158 3.38 17.23 -14.78
CA ARG A 158 3.63 16.46 -16.02
C ARG A 158 5.01 15.82 -16.02
N GLU A 159 6.04 16.52 -15.56
CA GLU A 159 7.39 15.95 -15.46
C GLU A 159 7.45 14.82 -14.43
N ILE A 160 6.82 15.00 -13.27
CA ILE A 160 6.64 13.98 -12.24
C ILE A 160 5.79 12.84 -12.77
N GLU A 161 4.69 13.10 -13.49
CA GLU A 161 3.85 12.05 -14.09
C GLU A 161 4.61 11.26 -15.16
N GLN A 162 5.40 11.92 -16.01
CA GLN A 162 6.24 11.28 -17.01
C GLN A 162 7.32 10.43 -16.34
N PHE A 163 8.02 10.97 -15.34
CA PHE A 163 9.01 10.26 -14.56
C PHE A 163 8.41 9.05 -13.84
N MET A 164 7.26 9.21 -13.20
CA MET A 164 6.54 8.13 -12.50
C MET A 164 6.00 7.10 -13.49
N ALA A 165 5.56 7.50 -14.69
CA ALA A 165 5.15 6.59 -15.75
C ALA A 165 6.35 5.78 -16.30
N GLU A 166 7.52 6.40 -16.40
CA GLU A 166 8.75 5.76 -16.80
C GLU A 166 9.26 4.79 -15.74
N GLN A 167 9.26 5.18 -14.46
CA GLN A 167 9.52 4.28 -13.34
C GLN A 167 8.53 3.13 -13.29
N LYS A 168 7.25 3.37 -13.53
CA LYS A 168 6.23 2.31 -13.60
C LYS A 168 6.49 1.36 -14.77
N LYS A 169 6.88 1.85 -15.95
CA LYS A 169 7.30 1.01 -17.08
C LYS A 169 8.54 0.19 -16.72
N GLN A 170 9.51 0.78 -16.03
CA GLN A 170 10.69 0.07 -15.54
C GLN A 170 10.35 -0.98 -14.48
N GLU A 171 9.46 -0.68 -13.54
CA GLU A 171 8.94 -1.63 -12.55
C GLU A 171 8.17 -2.78 -13.21
N GLU A 172 7.32 -2.49 -14.20
CA GLU A 172 6.57 -3.49 -14.96
C GLU A 172 7.50 -4.38 -15.79
N ALA A 173 8.49 -3.78 -16.46
CA ALA A 173 9.53 -4.51 -17.18
C ALA A 173 10.39 -5.37 -16.23
N ALA A 174 10.78 -4.84 -15.08
CA ALA A 174 11.53 -5.58 -14.06
C ALA A 174 10.70 -6.71 -13.45
N ALA A 175 9.40 -6.49 -13.21
CA ALA A 175 8.47 -7.51 -12.72
C ALA A 175 8.28 -8.62 -13.77
N GLN A 176 8.19 -8.25 -15.05
CA GLN A 176 8.10 -9.18 -16.16
C GLN A 176 9.39 -10.00 -16.32
N ALA A 177 10.56 -9.36 -16.31
CA ALA A 177 11.86 -10.04 -16.36
C ALA A 177 12.05 -10.99 -15.16
N LYS A 178 11.63 -10.57 -13.95
CA LYS A 178 11.67 -11.43 -12.75
C LYS A 178 10.72 -12.62 -12.86
N LYS A 179 9.56 -12.44 -13.50
CA LYS A 179 8.58 -13.51 -13.77
C LYS A 179 9.12 -14.50 -14.80
N GLU A 180 9.75 -14.03 -15.85
CA GLU A 180 10.40 -14.84 -16.88
C GLU A 180 11.57 -15.65 -16.31
N ARG A 181 12.47 -15.00 -15.54
CA ARG A 181 13.56 -15.67 -14.85
C ARG A 181 13.06 -16.75 -13.88
N ARG A 182 11.97 -16.50 -13.16
CA ARG A 182 11.33 -17.53 -12.31
C ARG A 182 10.75 -18.68 -13.13
N ALA A 183 10.16 -18.42 -14.29
CA ALA A 183 9.63 -19.45 -15.17
C ALA A 183 10.75 -20.33 -15.74
N GLU A 184 11.87 -19.73 -16.12
CA GLU A 184 13.07 -20.42 -16.60
C GLU A 184 13.69 -21.30 -15.51
N ILE A 185 13.94 -20.75 -14.32
CA ILE A 185 14.41 -21.52 -13.16
C ILE A 185 13.48 -22.71 -12.87
N ASN A 186 12.16 -22.51 -12.94
CA ASN A 186 11.19 -23.59 -12.73
C ASN A 186 11.26 -24.67 -13.83
N ARG A 187 11.54 -24.31 -15.08
CA ARG A 187 11.76 -25.27 -16.18
C ARG A 187 13.04 -26.08 -15.95
N GLU A 188 14.14 -25.44 -15.59
CA GLU A 188 15.39 -26.14 -15.27
C GLU A 188 15.23 -27.11 -14.09
N ILE A 189 14.52 -26.68 -13.04
CA ILE A 189 14.22 -27.54 -11.89
C ILE A 189 13.37 -28.74 -12.32
N ALA A 190 12.40 -28.55 -13.21
CA ALA A 190 11.55 -29.63 -13.73
C ALA A 190 12.35 -30.64 -14.58
N GLU A 191 13.27 -30.15 -15.42
CA GLU A 191 14.16 -31.00 -16.22
C GLU A 191 15.15 -31.79 -15.36
N LYS A 192 15.79 -31.14 -14.37
CA LYS A 192 16.67 -31.83 -13.40
C LYS A 192 15.90 -32.91 -12.64
N LYS A 193 14.65 -32.65 -12.24
CA LYS A 193 13.78 -33.65 -11.60
C LYS A 193 13.43 -34.82 -12.54
N ARG A 194 13.20 -34.57 -13.83
CA ARG A 194 12.95 -35.60 -14.85
C ARG A 194 14.16 -36.51 -15.05
N LYS A 195 15.34 -35.93 -15.30
CA LYS A 195 16.60 -36.67 -15.46
C LYS A 195 16.93 -37.52 -14.24
N LYS A 196 16.78 -36.96 -13.03
CA LYS A 196 16.98 -37.72 -11.79
C LYS A 196 16.02 -38.91 -11.67
N LYS A 197 14.75 -38.75 -12.07
CA LYS A 197 13.77 -39.84 -12.11
C LYS A 197 14.14 -40.94 -13.10
N GLU A 198 14.64 -40.57 -14.27
CA GLU A 198 15.10 -41.49 -15.31
C GLU A 198 16.34 -42.27 -14.84
N GLU A 199 17.31 -41.59 -14.22
CA GLU A 199 18.50 -42.22 -13.60
C GLU A 199 18.11 -43.20 -12.47
N GLU A 200 17.17 -42.81 -11.61
CA GLU A 200 16.64 -43.67 -10.55
C GLU A 200 15.92 -44.90 -11.12
N GLN A 201 15.19 -44.76 -12.24
CA GLN A 201 14.55 -45.89 -12.95
C GLN A 201 15.59 -46.84 -13.57
N VAL A 202 16.59 -46.31 -14.26
CA VAL A 202 17.67 -47.11 -14.88
C VAL A 202 18.47 -47.86 -13.81
N GLN A 203 18.79 -47.22 -12.68
CA GLN A 203 19.44 -47.90 -11.55
C GLN A 203 18.57 -49.00 -10.94
N LYS A 204 17.25 -48.80 -10.86
CA LYS A 204 16.32 -49.80 -10.32
C LYS A 204 16.19 -51.02 -11.22
N VAL A 205 16.11 -50.82 -12.54
CA VAL A 205 16.09 -51.90 -13.55
C VAL A 205 17.42 -52.64 -13.58
N GLY A 206 18.56 -51.93 -13.54
CA GLY A 206 19.89 -52.54 -13.49
C GLY A 206 20.15 -53.36 -12.22
N ARG A 207 19.55 -53.00 -11.07
CA ARG A 207 19.59 -53.83 -9.86
C ARG A 207 18.72 -55.08 -9.97
N GLN A 208 17.58 -55.02 -10.65
CA GLN A 208 16.72 -56.19 -10.88
C GLN A 208 17.35 -57.22 -11.82
N LEU A 209 18.12 -56.77 -12.82
CA LEU A 209 18.85 -57.66 -13.76
C LEU A 209 20.07 -58.35 -13.14
N LYS A 210 20.62 -57.84 -12.03
CA LYS A 210 21.75 -58.46 -11.29
C LYS A 210 21.33 -59.50 -10.24
N LEU A 211 20.03 -59.75 -10.09
CA LEU A 211 19.44 -60.68 -9.12
C LEU A 211 18.94 -61.99 -9.78
N TRP A 212 19.28 -62.22 -11.05
CA TRP A 212 19.02 -63.44 -11.81
C TRP A 212 20.34 -64.05 -12.31
#